data_AF-A0A3E0PBJ6-F1
#
_entry.id   AF-A0A3E0PBJ6-F1
#
_cell.length_a   1.000
_cell.length_b   1.000
_cell.length_c   1.000
_cell.angle_alpha   90.00
_cell.angle_beta   90.00
_cell.angle_gamma   90.00
#
_symmetry.space_group_name_H-M   'P 1'
#
loop_
_entity.id
_entity.type
_entity.pdbx_description
1 polymer ?
#
loop_
_entity_poly.entity_id
_entity_poly.type
_entity_poly.pdbx_seq_one_letter_code
_entity_poly.pdbx_strand_id
1 'polypeptide(L)'
;MQERTPAQSEPTPNDPPWGSLVALLFWVFSVAQIMIVPMLFLTPYFGIKTLQGWSGEQFQSAVFSDPNAVILALLGTFGAHVLTMIVGWAIVTRFNKHSFTEVLGWKWGGFKIWHGALIFVGVYAFAISMTLLLGTQDNEMQRILNSSRSAVIGVALIATFSAPIVEEVIYRGVLYSAFQRTFGVPVAIAAVTVIFATVHVAQYYPDGATILSIVLLSLVLTLIRALTGNLLPCVVFHFVFNGFQSVLLILQPYLPVDLDPTSVQSFYLLN
;
A
#
# COMPACT_ATOMS: atom_id res chain seq x y z
N MET A 1 -47.11 -5.05 27.17
CA MET A 1 -45.67 -5.41 27.25
C MET A 1 -44.98 -4.72 26.08
N GLN A 2 -44.19 -3.69 26.33
CA GLN A 2 -43.37 -3.06 25.28
C GLN A 2 -42.19 -3.99 25.01
N GLU A 3 -42.15 -4.60 23.83
CA GLU A 3 -40.94 -5.26 23.32
C GLU A 3 -39.83 -4.21 23.26
N ARG A 4 -38.82 -4.36 24.13
CA ARG A 4 -37.57 -3.63 23.98
C ARG A 4 -36.89 -4.18 22.74
N THR A 5 -36.89 -3.43 21.65
CA THR A 5 -35.97 -3.64 20.53
C THR A 5 -34.56 -3.80 21.13
N PRO A 6 -33.81 -4.89 20.82
CA PRO A 6 -32.45 -5.01 21.33
C PRO A 6 -31.67 -3.80 20.83
N ALA A 7 -31.08 -3.04 21.75
CA ALA A 7 -30.22 -1.92 21.42
C ALA A 7 -29.17 -2.42 20.42
N GLN A 8 -29.16 -1.86 19.21
CA GLN A 8 -28.13 -2.18 18.23
C GLN A 8 -26.79 -1.81 18.87
N SER A 9 -25.96 -2.82 19.14
CA SER A 9 -24.63 -2.59 19.69
C SER A 9 -23.85 -1.69 18.72
N GLU A 10 -23.18 -0.66 19.25
CA GLU A 10 -22.32 0.19 18.45
C GLU A 10 -21.29 -0.66 17.68
N PRO A 11 -21.02 -0.36 16.40
CA PRO A 11 -20.09 -1.15 15.63
C PRO A 11 -18.68 -1.10 16.22
N THR A 12 -17.96 -2.21 16.10
CA THR A 12 -16.58 -2.33 16.59
C THR A 12 -15.64 -2.66 15.44
N PRO A 13 -14.32 -2.55 15.64
CA PRO A 13 -13.35 -2.99 14.62
C PRO A 13 -13.56 -4.43 14.16
N ASN A 14 -14.07 -5.32 15.02
CA ASN A 14 -14.32 -6.71 14.67
C ASN A 14 -15.83 -7.03 14.47
N ASP A 15 -16.69 -6.03 14.49
CA ASP A 15 -18.09 -6.17 14.11
C ASP A 15 -18.55 -4.93 13.33
N PRO A 16 -18.18 -4.83 12.04
CA PRO A 16 -18.39 -3.63 11.27
C PRO A 16 -19.83 -3.51 10.72
N PRO A 17 -20.32 -2.30 10.42
CA PRO A 17 -21.65 -2.10 9.85
C PRO A 17 -21.77 -2.46 8.36
N TRP A 18 -20.77 -3.12 7.76
CA TRP A 18 -20.77 -3.59 6.35
C TRP A 18 -20.46 -5.09 6.27
N GLY A 19 -20.90 -5.76 5.19
CA GLY A 19 -20.62 -7.18 4.93
C GLY A 19 -19.45 -7.41 3.96
N SER A 20 -19.06 -8.67 3.79
CA SER A 20 -17.94 -9.09 2.92
C SER A 20 -18.10 -8.67 1.45
N LEU A 21 -19.33 -8.66 0.92
CA LEU A 21 -19.58 -8.19 -0.44
C LEU A 21 -19.26 -6.70 -0.60
N VAL A 22 -19.70 -5.85 0.33
CA VAL A 22 -19.39 -4.40 0.31
C VAL A 22 -17.89 -4.18 0.45
N ALA A 23 -17.22 -4.95 1.30
CA ALA A 23 -15.78 -4.86 1.48
C ALA A 23 -15.01 -5.22 0.18
N LEU A 24 -15.43 -6.30 -0.49
CA LEU A 24 -14.83 -6.71 -1.77
C LEU A 24 -15.11 -5.69 -2.88
N LEU A 25 -16.34 -5.18 -2.99
CA LEU A 25 -16.69 -4.14 -3.98
C LEU A 25 -15.90 -2.85 -3.74
N PHE A 26 -15.66 -2.47 -2.47
CA PHE A 26 -14.83 -1.32 -2.15
C PHE A 26 -13.37 -1.52 -2.56
N TRP A 27 -12.83 -2.73 -2.34
CA TRP A 27 -11.49 -3.07 -2.83
C TRP A 27 -11.43 -3.03 -4.37
N VAL A 28 -12.38 -3.65 -5.08
CA VAL A 28 -12.44 -3.59 -6.56
C VAL A 28 -12.52 -2.14 -7.03
N PHE A 29 -13.35 -1.32 -6.38
CA PHE A 29 -13.42 0.10 -6.66
C PHE A 29 -12.06 0.80 -6.49
N SER A 30 -11.35 0.56 -5.39
CA SER A 30 -10.02 1.16 -5.17
C SER A 30 -9.00 0.74 -6.23
N VAL A 31 -9.00 -0.53 -6.65
CA VAL A 31 -8.12 -1.04 -7.70
C VAL A 31 -8.47 -0.41 -9.06
N ALA A 32 -9.76 -0.25 -9.35
CA ALA A 32 -10.18 0.44 -10.56
C ALA A 32 -9.76 1.92 -10.54
N GLN A 33 -9.83 2.60 -9.39
CA GLN A 33 -9.42 4.01 -9.27
C GLN A 33 -7.94 4.21 -9.58
N ILE A 34 -7.05 3.37 -9.05
CA ILE A 34 -5.60 3.47 -9.30
C ILE A 34 -5.21 3.14 -10.76
N MET A 35 -6.11 2.52 -11.53
CA MET A 35 -5.92 2.28 -12.96
C MET A 35 -6.52 3.40 -13.82
N ILE A 36 -7.71 3.90 -13.45
CA ILE A 36 -8.47 4.84 -14.27
C ILE A 36 -8.01 6.28 -14.06
N VAL A 37 -7.83 6.72 -12.81
CA VAL A 37 -7.58 8.14 -12.50
C VAL A 37 -6.21 8.61 -13.03
N PRO A 38 -5.10 7.86 -12.89
CA PRO A 38 -3.84 8.21 -13.55
C PRO A 38 -3.98 8.39 -15.07
N MET A 39 -4.77 7.53 -15.74
CA MET A 39 -5.00 7.62 -17.18
C MET A 39 -5.79 8.88 -17.57
N LEU A 40 -6.72 9.34 -16.74
CA LEU A 40 -7.41 10.62 -16.95
C LEU A 40 -6.43 11.80 -16.89
N PHE A 41 -5.48 11.77 -15.95
CA PHE A 41 -4.43 12.80 -15.83
C PHE A 41 -3.46 12.77 -17.00
N LEU A 42 -3.17 11.59 -17.54
CA LEU A 42 -2.31 11.42 -18.72
C LEU A 42 -2.98 11.81 -20.04
N THR A 43 -4.31 11.83 -20.09
CA THR A 43 -5.06 12.02 -21.34
C THR A 43 -4.71 13.33 -22.07
N PRO A 44 -4.66 14.51 -21.43
CA PRO A 44 -4.23 15.73 -22.10
C PRO A 44 -2.79 15.66 -22.62
N TYR A 45 -1.88 15.04 -21.85
CA TYR A 45 -0.47 14.89 -22.23
C TYR A 45 -0.33 14.03 -23.49
N PHE A 46 -0.96 12.85 -23.50
CA PHE A 46 -0.94 11.96 -24.66
C PHE A 46 -1.72 12.51 -25.85
N GLY A 47 -2.76 13.31 -25.64
CA GLY A 47 -3.43 14.05 -26.71
C GLY A 47 -2.47 14.97 -27.46
N ILE A 48 -1.65 15.75 -26.72
CA ILE A 48 -0.62 16.61 -27.31
C ILE A 48 0.45 15.78 -28.01
N LYS A 49 0.92 14.69 -27.39
CA LYS A 49 1.95 13.81 -27.98
C LYS A 49 1.47 13.10 -29.24
N THR A 50 0.19 12.76 -29.32
CA THR A 50 -0.44 12.20 -30.53
C THR A 50 -0.35 13.20 -31.69
N LEU A 51 -0.63 14.49 -31.44
CA LEU A 51 -0.46 15.55 -32.45
C LEU A 51 1.00 15.76 -32.86
N GLN A 52 1.96 15.37 -32.01
CA GLN A 52 3.40 15.36 -32.30
C GLN A 52 3.88 14.07 -32.98
N GLY A 53 2.96 13.16 -33.34
CA GLY A 53 3.27 11.95 -34.10
C GLY A 53 3.78 10.77 -33.26
N TRP A 54 3.53 10.75 -31.95
CA TRP A 54 3.91 9.60 -31.12
C TRP A 54 3.14 8.33 -31.50
N SER A 55 3.84 7.19 -31.50
CA SER A 55 3.28 5.85 -31.71
C SER A 55 2.72 5.24 -30.42
N GLY A 56 1.94 4.17 -30.56
CA GLY A 56 1.40 3.43 -29.40
C GLY A 56 2.48 2.85 -28.48
N GLU A 57 3.60 2.41 -29.03
CA GLU A 57 4.74 1.88 -28.26
C GLU A 57 5.39 2.98 -27.40
N GLN A 58 5.51 4.19 -27.95
CA GLN A 58 6.02 5.34 -27.22
C GLN A 58 5.12 5.70 -26.03
N PHE A 59 3.79 5.57 -26.17
CA PHE A 59 2.87 5.76 -25.04
C PHE A 59 3.07 4.72 -23.94
N GLN A 60 3.15 3.44 -24.29
CA GLN A 60 3.34 2.37 -23.31
C GLN A 60 4.66 2.51 -22.53
N SER A 61 5.73 2.92 -23.20
CA SER A 61 7.01 3.15 -22.53
C SER A 61 6.97 4.42 -21.66
N ALA A 62 6.32 5.49 -22.12
CA ALA A 62 6.31 6.78 -21.46
C ALA A 62 5.66 6.76 -20.07
N VAL A 63 4.60 5.96 -19.86
CA VAL A 63 3.92 5.85 -18.56
C VAL A 63 4.88 5.53 -17.41
N PHE A 64 5.96 4.79 -17.70
CA PHE A 64 6.92 4.33 -16.70
C PHE A 64 8.28 5.01 -16.78
N SER A 65 8.56 5.83 -17.81
CA SER A 65 9.92 6.33 -18.06
C SER A 65 9.99 7.80 -18.49
N ASP A 66 8.91 8.38 -19.00
CA ASP A 66 8.87 9.81 -19.32
C ASP A 66 8.59 10.61 -18.03
N PRO A 67 9.46 11.56 -17.64
CA PRO A 67 9.31 12.28 -16.37
C PRO A 67 7.97 13.01 -16.22
N ASN A 68 7.43 13.59 -17.30
CA ASN A 68 6.17 14.34 -17.22
C ASN A 68 4.99 13.38 -17.09
N ALA A 69 4.97 12.31 -17.86
CA ALA A 69 3.95 11.27 -17.75
C ALA A 69 3.95 10.64 -16.36
N VAL A 70 5.12 10.28 -15.83
CA VAL A 70 5.25 9.70 -14.49
C VAL A 70 4.70 10.64 -13.42
N ILE A 71 5.05 11.93 -13.44
CA ILE A 71 4.52 12.90 -12.47
C ILE A 71 3.00 13.05 -12.58
N LEU A 72 2.45 13.12 -13.79
CA LEU A 72 1.01 13.17 -14.00
C LEU A 72 0.31 11.91 -13.48
N ALA A 73 0.91 10.74 -13.71
CA ALA A 73 0.39 9.47 -13.20
C ALA A 73 0.40 9.44 -11.66
N LEU A 74 1.50 9.88 -11.03
CA LEU A 74 1.59 9.98 -9.56
C LEU A 74 0.55 10.93 -8.97
N LEU A 75 0.31 12.09 -9.59
CA LEU A 75 -0.76 13.01 -9.20
C LEU A 75 -2.13 12.37 -9.33
N GLY A 76 -2.37 11.63 -10.41
CA GLY A 76 -3.60 10.85 -10.59
C GLY A 76 -3.76 9.74 -9.55
N THR A 77 -2.69 9.06 -9.16
CA THR A 77 -2.70 8.05 -8.09
C THR A 77 -3.06 8.67 -6.75
N PHE A 78 -2.49 9.84 -6.43
CA PHE A 78 -2.91 10.59 -5.24
C PHE A 78 -4.39 10.99 -5.29
N GLY A 79 -4.88 11.41 -6.47
CA GLY A 79 -6.31 11.65 -6.70
C GLY A 79 -7.17 10.41 -6.45
N ALA A 80 -6.75 9.24 -6.94
CA ALA A 80 -7.40 7.96 -6.69
C ALA A 80 -7.47 7.62 -5.19
N HIS A 81 -6.38 7.87 -4.44
CA HIS A 81 -6.35 7.69 -2.99
C HIS A 81 -7.35 8.58 -2.27
N VAL A 82 -7.45 9.87 -2.64
CA VAL A 82 -8.44 10.79 -2.06
C VAL A 82 -9.87 10.30 -2.31
N LEU A 83 -10.20 9.92 -3.55
CA LEU A 83 -11.52 9.40 -3.90
C LEU A 83 -11.84 8.10 -3.15
N THR A 84 -10.86 7.21 -3.04
CA THR A 84 -10.98 5.97 -2.28
C THR A 84 -11.23 6.24 -0.80
N MET A 85 -10.55 7.23 -0.21
CA MET A 85 -10.77 7.62 1.18
C MET A 85 -12.13 8.26 1.41
N ILE A 86 -12.68 9.02 0.47
CA ILE A 86 -14.04 9.57 0.55
C ILE A 86 -15.07 8.45 0.60
N VAL A 87 -14.96 7.46 -0.30
CA VAL A 87 -15.86 6.30 -0.32
C VAL A 87 -15.66 5.43 0.92
N GLY A 88 -14.41 5.18 1.31
CA GLY A 88 -14.06 4.43 2.51
C GLY A 88 -14.64 5.08 3.77
N TRP A 89 -14.53 6.41 3.89
CA TRP A 89 -15.16 7.16 4.98
C TRP A 89 -16.69 6.98 4.99
N ALA A 90 -17.35 7.08 3.84
CA ALA A 90 -18.80 6.91 3.75
C ALA A 90 -19.25 5.49 4.15
N ILE A 91 -18.51 4.46 3.73
CA ILE A 91 -18.75 3.06 4.11
C ILE A 91 -18.53 2.87 5.62
N VAL A 92 -17.37 3.30 6.12
CA VAL A 92 -16.93 3.06 7.49
C VAL A 92 -17.85 3.76 8.50
N THR A 93 -18.17 5.02 8.24
CA THR A 93 -19.01 5.84 9.13
C THR A 93 -20.50 5.68 8.87
N ARG A 94 -20.90 4.93 7.83
CA ARG A 94 -22.29 4.87 7.33
C ARG A 94 -22.86 6.28 7.07
N PHE A 95 -22.10 7.10 6.34
CA PHE A 95 -22.38 8.52 6.09
C PHE A 95 -22.50 9.33 7.40
N ASN A 96 -21.43 9.31 8.22
CA ASN A 96 -21.31 10.05 9.48
C ASN A 96 -22.27 9.62 10.62
N LYS A 97 -22.81 8.39 10.57
CA LYS A 97 -23.61 7.82 11.67
C LYS A 97 -22.76 7.23 12.79
N HIS A 98 -21.54 6.77 12.48
CA HIS A 98 -20.58 6.24 13.44
C HIS A 98 -19.23 6.94 13.31
N SER A 99 -18.45 6.94 14.39
CA SER A 99 -17.10 7.53 14.41
C SER A 99 -16.11 6.68 13.60
N PHE A 100 -15.40 7.31 12.67
CA PHE A 100 -14.38 6.63 11.85
C PHE A 100 -13.27 5.99 12.71
N THR A 101 -12.82 6.70 13.74
CA THR A 101 -11.71 6.26 14.59
C THR A 101 -12.11 5.15 15.53
N GLU A 102 -13.35 5.13 16.00
CA GLU A 102 -13.85 4.07 16.88
C GLU A 102 -14.12 2.79 16.09
N VAL A 103 -14.78 2.90 14.93
CA VAL A 103 -15.11 1.77 14.07
C VAL A 103 -13.84 1.09 13.54
N LEU A 104 -12.77 1.82 13.26
CA LEU A 104 -11.50 1.23 12.79
C LEU A 104 -10.51 0.90 13.91
N GLY A 105 -10.75 1.37 15.13
CA GLY A 105 -9.85 1.12 16.25
C GLY A 105 -8.58 1.96 16.15
N TRP A 106 -8.70 3.26 16.42
CA TRP A 106 -7.59 4.20 16.46
C TRP A 106 -6.87 4.22 17.81
N LYS A 107 -6.64 3.03 18.38
CA LYS A 107 -5.98 2.84 19.69
C LYS A 107 -4.80 1.88 19.52
N TRP A 108 -3.85 1.90 20.46
CA TRP A 108 -2.67 1.03 20.37
C TRP A 108 -2.97 -0.46 20.64
N GLY A 109 -4.07 -0.81 21.30
CA GLY A 109 -4.48 -2.20 21.49
C GLY A 109 -3.43 -3.09 22.16
N GLY A 110 -2.63 -2.53 23.08
CA GLY A 110 -1.52 -3.26 23.73
C GLY A 110 -0.23 -3.35 22.91
N PHE A 111 -0.24 -2.89 21.65
CA PHE A 111 0.98 -2.75 20.85
C PHE A 111 1.90 -1.70 21.47
N LYS A 112 3.19 -2.00 21.51
CA LYS A 112 4.24 -1.17 22.11
C LYS A 112 5.33 -0.96 21.08
N ILE A 113 6.04 0.15 21.19
CA ILE A 113 7.09 0.54 20.24
C ILE A 113 8.16 -0.56 20.09
N TRP A 114 8.55 -1.24 21.17
CA TRP A 114 9.54 -2.31 21.09
C TRP A 114 9.07 -3.53 20.29
N HIS A 115 7.77 -3.85 20.30
CA HIS A 115 7.21 -4.88 19.41
C HIS A 115 7.42 -4.46 17.95
N GLY A 116 7.13 -3.20 17.64
CA GLY A 116 7.38 -2.61 16.33
C GLY A 116 8.86 -2.67 15.94
N ALA A 117 9.78 -2.32 16.83
CA ALA A 117 11.22 -2.40 16.55
C ALA A 117 11.69 -3.84 16.25
N LEU A 118 11.25 -4.82 17.04
CA LEU A 118 11.59 -6.23 16.80
C LEU A 118 11.05 -6.73 15.47
N ILE A 119 9.78 -6.42 15.17
CA ILE A 119 9.14 -6.79 13.91
C ILE A 119 9.85 -6.11 12.73
N PHE A 120 10.19 -4.83 12.86
CA PHE A 120 10.90 -4.07 11.83
C PHE A 120 12.23 -4.75 11.48
N VAL A 121 13.06 -5.07 12.48
CA VAL A 121 14.32 -5.79 12.27
C VAL A 121 14.07 -7.14 11.60
N GLY A 122 13.06 -7.90 12.02
CA GLY A 122 12.73 -9.20 11.42
C GLY A 122 12.30 -9.10 9.96
N VAL A 123 11.46 -8.12 9.61
CA VAL A 123 11.01 -7.90 8.23
C VAL A 123 12.16 -7.47 7.33
N TYR A 124 13.04 -6.56 7.78
CA TYR A 124 14.22 -6.16 6.99
C TYR A 124 15.25 -7.29 6.86
N ALA A 125 15.50 -8.05 7.93
CA ALA A 125 16.39 -9.21 7.86
C ALA A 125 15.87 -10.24 6.86
N PHE A 126 14.55 -10.48 6.82
CA PHE A 126 13.94 -11.33 5.80
C PHE A 126 14.08 -10.75 4.40
N ALA A 127 13.78 -9.46 4.20
CA ALA A 127 13.90 -8.82 2.88
C ALA A 127 15.32 -8.91 2.33
N ILE A 128 16.31 -8.55 3.15
CA ILE A 128 17.74 -8.72 2.87
C ILE A 128 18.07 -10.18 2.51
N SER A 129 17.58 -11.14 3.30
CA SER A 129 17.83 -12.56 3.05
C SER A 129 17.25 -13.01 1.71
N MET A 130 16.05 -12.54 1.35
CA MET A 130 15.44 -12.88 0.06
C MET A 130 16.22 -12.27 -1.11
N THR A 131 16.67 -11.03 -0.97
CA THR A 131 17.53 -10.39 -1.97
C THR A 131 18.86 -11.12 -2.14
N LEU A 132 19.49 -11.55 -1.04
CA LEU A 132 20.71 -12.36 -1.05
C LEU A 132 20.54 -13.71 -1.76
N LEU A 133 19.39 -14.35 -1.58
CA LEU A 133 19.12 -15.69 -2.11
C LEU A 133 18.62 -15.69 -3.55
N LEU A 134 17.83 -14.70 -3.94
CA LEU A 134 17.12 -14.67 -5.23
C LEU A 134 17.67 -13.60 -6.19
N GLY A 135 18.46 -12.65 -5.68
CA GLY A 135 18.88 -11.46 -6.43
C GLY A 135 17.76 -10.45 -6.60
N THR A 136 18.09 -9.33 -7.26
CA THR A 136 17.13 -8.32 -7.71
C THR A 136 16.91 -8.42 -9.21
N GLN A 137 15.75 -7.95 -9.66
CA GLN A 137 15.40 -7.85 -11.08
C GLN A 137 14.79 -6.48 -11.36
N ASP A 138 15.05 -5.95 -12.55
CA ASP A 138 14.41 -4.71 -13.00
C ASP A 138 12.89 -4.90 -13.10
N ASN A 139 12.13 -3.89 -12.68
CA ASN A 139 10.67 -3.91 -12.71
C ASN A 139 10.09 -2.52 -13.03
N GLU A 140 8.76 -2.43 -13.14
CA GLU A 140 8.08 -1.18 -13.48
C GLU A 140 8.32 -0.07 -12.45
N MET A 141 8.35 -0.41 -11.15
CA MET A 141 8.69 0.56 -10.12
C MET A 141 10.10 1.12 -10.32
N GLN A 142 11.09 0.28 -10.61
CA GLN A 142 12.46 0.76 -10.87
C GLN A 142 12.53 1.66 -12.11
N ARG A 143 11.77 1.36 -13.17
CA ARG A 143 11.66 2.25 -14.34
C ARG A 143 11.12 3.63 -13.97
N ILE A 144 10.07 3.68 -13.15
CA ILE A 144 9.50 4.93 -12.61
C ILE A 144 10.55 5.70 -11.82
N LEU A 145 11.27 5.04 -10.90
CA LEU A 145 12.29 5.66 -10.06
C LEU A 145 13.49 6.18 -10.87
N ASN A 146 13.88 5.46 -11.92
CA ASN A 146 14.98 5.83 -12.82
C ASN A 146 14.60 6.94 -13.80
N SER A 147 13.31 7.27 -13.96
CA SER A 147 12.85 8.31 -14.89
C SER A 147 13.37 9.70 -14.53
N SER A 148 13.34 10.07 -13.25
CA SER A 148 13.68 11.41 -12.79
C SER A 148 13.78 11.49 -11.27
N ARG A 149 14.51 12.50 -10.79
CA ARG A 149 14.60 12.78 -9.36
C ARG A 149 13.27 13.23 -8.75
N SER A 150 12.44 13.94 -9.51
CA SER A 150 11.08 14.31 -9.10
C SER A 150 10.18 13.09 -8.96
N ALA A 151 10.32 12.06 -9.81
CA ALA A 151 9.60 10.81 -9.65
C ALA A 151 9.98 10.09 -8.35
N VAL A 152 11.26 10.02 -8.00
CA VAL A 152 11.73 9.49 -6.71
C VAL A 152 11.05 10.20 -5.54
N ILE A 153 11.04 11.53 -5.54
CA ILE A 153 10.42 12.32 -4.47
C ILE A 153 8.89 12.09 -4.44
N GLY A 154 8.24 12.06 -5.61
CA GLY A 154 6.80 11.83 -5.72
C GLY A 154 6.38 10.45 -5.21
N VAL A 155 7.11 9.39 -5.59
CA VAL A 155 6.91 8.03 -5.07
C VAL A 155 7.13 8.00 -3.57
N ALA A 156 8.23 8.56 -3.07
CA ALA A 156 8.52 8.61 -1.63
C ALA A 156 7.40 9.27 -0.82
N LEU A 157 6.86 10.39 -1.32
CA LEU A 157 5.74 11.09 -0.67
C LEU A 157 4.46 10.25 -0.66
N ILE A 158 4.08 9.66 -1.80
CA ILE A 158 2.88 8.84 -1.90
C ILE A 158 3.01 7.58 -1.05
N ALA A 159 4.11 6.84 -1.20
CA ALA A 159 4.38 5.58 -0.50
C ALA A 159 4.49 5.77 1.02
N THR A 160 4.90 6.94 1.51
CA THR A 160 5.00 7.22 2.94
C THR A 160 3.70 7.78 3.52
N PHE A 161 3.14 8.83 2.91
CA PHE A 161 2.08 9.61 3.56
C PHE A 161 0.66 9.22 3.10
N SER A 162 0.52 8.68 1.89
CA SER A 162 -0.78 8.39 1.31
C SER A 162 -1.10 6.91 1.32
N ALA A 163 -0.23 6.09 0.74
CA ALA A 163 -0.45 4.66 0.56
C ALA A 163 -0.72 3.93 1.89
N PRO A 164 0.06 4.12 2.98
CA PRO A 164 -0.16 3.36 4.20
C PRO A 164 -1.53 3.63 4.82
N ILE A 165 -2.03 4.87 4.78
CA ILE A 165 -3.35 5.19 5.34
C ILE A 165 -4.45 4.53 4.50
N VAL A 166 -4.39 4.69 3.18
CA VAL A 166 -5.39 4.17 2.25
C VAL A 166 -5.44 2.65 2.30
N GLU A 167 -4.27 2.02 2.20
CA GLU A 167 -4.13 0.57 2.19
C GLU A 167 -4.58 -0.02 3.52
N GLU A 168 -4.14 0.51 4.67
CA GLU A 168 -4.60 -0.03 5.96
C GLU A 168 -6.13 0.08 6.11
N VAL A 169 -6.73 1.20 5.69
CA VAL A 169 -8.20 1.37 5.74
C VAL A 169 -8.90 0.33 4.87
N ILE A 170 -8.42 0.05 3.65
CA ILE A 170 -9.02 -0.94 2.76
C ILE A 170 -8.81 -2.36 3.31
N TYR A 171 -7.56 -2.74 3.57
CA TYR A 171 -7.17 -4.12 3.82
C TYR A 171 -7.43 -4.56 5.26
N ARG A 172 -7.03 -3.77 6.26
CA ARG A 172 -7.13 -4.12 7.68
C ARG A 172 -8.34 -3.48 8.36
N GLY A 173 -8.81 -2.36 7.81
CA GLY A 173 -10.02 -1.68 8.24
C GLY A 173 -11.29 -2.33 7.67
N VAL A 174 -11.42 -2.43 6.35
CA VAL A 174 -12.67 -2.83 5.70
C VAL A 174 -12.72 -4.32 5.37
N LEU A 175 -11.73 -4.85 4.64
CA LEU A 175 -11.67 -6.26 4.21
C LEU A 175 -11.51 -7.21 5.40
N TYR A 176 -10.44 -7.04 6.19
CA TYR A 176 -10.17 -7.90 7.35
C TYR A 176 -11.36 -7.94 8.31
N SER A 177 -11.91 -6.78 8.69
CA SER A 177 -13.04 -6.70 9.63
C SER A 177 -14.28 -7.45 9.15
N ALA A 178 -14.61 -7.37 7.86
CA ALA A 178 -15.73 -8.11 7.29
C ALA A 178 -15.44 -9.62 7.22
N PHE A 179 -14.25 -9.99 6.71
CA PHE A 179 -13.88 -11.38 6.50
C PHE A 179 -13.72 -12.14 7.81
N GLN A 180 -13.13 -11.54 8.84
CA GLN A 180 -12.97 -12.24 10.12
C GLN A 180 -14.33 -12.50 10.77
N ARG A 181 -15.31 -11.60 10.61
CA ARG A 181 -16.67 -11.79 11.14
C ARG A 181 -17.41 -12.91 10.40
N THR A 182 -17.24 -13.00 9.08
CA THR A 182 -17.98 -13.95 8.26
C THR A 182 -17.31 -15.33 8.19
N PHE A 183 -15.98 -15.38 8.14
CA PHE A 183 -15.21 -16.59 7.84
C PHE A 183 -14.21 -16.98 8.94
N GLY A 184 -14.06 -16.17 9.99
CA GLY A 184 -13.10 -16.37 11.06
C GLY A 184 -11.72 -15.78 10.78
N VAL A 185 -10.94 -15.62 11.86
CA VAL A 185 -9.64 -14.94 11.84
C VAL A 185 -8.60 -15.59 10.90
N PRO A 186 -8.39 -16.93 10.88
CA PRO A 186 -7.36 -17.52 10.03
C PRO A 186 -7.60 -17.29 8.52
N VAL A 187 -8.86 -17.42 8.09
CA VAL A 187 -9.25 -17.18 6.69
C VAL A 187 -9.08 -15.72 6.33
N ALA A 188 -9.46 -14.80 7.23
CA ALA A 188 -9.28 -13.37 7.00
C ALA A 188 -7.81 -12.97 6.87
N ILE A 189 -6.92 -13.52 7.70
CA ILE A 189 -5.47 -13.29 7.60
C ILE A 189 -4.96 -13.74 6.24
N ALA A 190 -5.23 -14.99 5.85
CA ALA A 190 -4.76 -15.54 4.58
C ALA A 190 -5.32 -14.75 3.38
N ALA A 191 -6.62 -14.49 3.36
CA ALA A 191 -7.28 -13.78 2.27
C ALA A 191 -6.74 -12.35 2.10
N VAL A 192 -6.64 -11.58 3.18
CA VAL A 192 -6.13 -10.19 3.11
C VAL A 192 -4.67 -10.16 2.66
N THR A 193 -3.84 -11.08 3.17
CA THR A 193 -2.44 -11.19 2.72
C THR A 193 -2.34 -11.46 1.22
N VAL A 194 -3.09 -12.43 0.69
CA VAL A 194 -3.05 -12.77 -0.74
C VAL A 194 -3.60 -11.65 -1.62
N ILE A 195 -4.76 -11.07 -1.26
CA ILE A 195 -5.39 -9.99 -2.04
C ILE A 195 -4.45 -8.78 -2.11
N PHE A 196 -3.81 -8.42 -0.99
CA PHE A 196 -2.81 -7.35 -0.96
C PHE A 196 -1.62 -7.65 -1.88
N ALA A 197 -1.01 -8.83 -1.76
CA ALA A 197 0.15 -9.18 -2.57
C ALA A 197 -0.17 -9.20 -4.07
N THR A 198 -1.37 -9.65 -4.45
CA THR A 198 -1.79 -9.79 -5.85
C THR A 198 -1.72 -8.47 -6.63
N VAL A 199 -2.18 -7.36 -6.04
CA VAL A 199 -2.17 -6.06 -6.74
C VAL A 199 -0.75 -5.50 -6.92
N HIS A 200 0.18 -5.91 -6.06
CA HIS A 200 1.58 -5.48 -6.12
C HIS A 200 2.40 -6.28 -7.13
N VAL A 201 1.94 -7.47 -7.55
CA VAL A 201 2.67 -8.28 -8.55
C VAL A 201 2.86 -7.48 -9.85
N ALA A 202 1.85 -6.76 -10.32
CA ALA A 202 1.95 -5.96 -11.55
C ALA A 202 3.10 -4.93 -11.48
N GLN A 203 3.32 -4.33 -10.30
CA GLN A 203 4.30 -3.28 -10.10
C GLN A 203 5.73 -3.79 -9.94
N TYR A 204 5.89 -4.98 -9.36
CA TYR A 204 7.20 -5.50 -8.94
C TYR A 204 7.67 -6.74 -9.72
N TYR A 205 6.83 -7.38 -10.53
CA TYR A 205 7.25 -8.50 -11.37
C TYR A 205 8.36 -8.09 -12.35
N PRO A 206 9.38 -8.93 -12.59
CA PRO A 206 9.59 -10.29 -12.08
C PRO A 206 10.42 -10.40 -10.78
N ASP A 207 10.57 -9.33 -9.99
CA ASP A 207 11.37 -9.33 -8.76
C ASP A 207 10.71 -10.14 -7.63
N GLY A 208 11.05 -11.43 -7.56
CA GLY A 208 10.53 -12.36 -6.57
C GLY A 208 10.92 -12.03 -5.13
N ALA A 209 12.11 -11.46 -4.90
CA ALA A 209 12.56 -11.08 -3.55
C ALA A 209 11.67 -9.96 -2.99
N THR A 210 11.38 -8.95 -3.80
CA THR A 210 10.49 -7.85 -3.42
C THR A 210 9.06 -8.34 -3.21
N ILE A 211 8.52 -9.19 -4.11
CA ILE A 211 7.16 -9.75 -3.97
C ILE A 211 7.01 -10.57 -2.68
N LEU A 212 7.98 -11.43 -2.34
CA LEU A 212 7.96 -12.21 -1.09
C LEU A 212 8.03 -11.31 0.15
N SER A 213 8.80 -10.23 0.08
CA SER A 213 8.89 -9.23 1.16
C SER A 213 7.57 -8.50 1.37
N ILE A 214 6.86 -8.18 0.29
CA ILE A 214 5.51 -7.58 0.33
C ILE A 214 4.48 -8.56 0.92
N VAL A 215 4.55 -9.85 0.58
CA VAL A 215 3.72 -10.90 1.18
C VAL A 215 3.95 -10.96 2.69
N LEU A 216 5.21 -10.96 3.14
CA LEU A 216 5.56 -10.99 4.56
C LEU A 216 5.07 -9.73 5.29
N LEU A 217 5.32 -8.54 4.73
CA LEU A 217 4.84 -7.28 5.30
C LEU A 217 3.32 -7.32 5.47
N SER A 218 2.61 -7.83 4.47
CA SER A 218 1.15 -7.91 4.53
C SER A 218 0.64 -8.85 5.61
N LEU A 219 1.28 -10.02 5.74
CA LEU A 219 1.01 -10.98 6.80
C LEU A 219 1.24 -10.35 8.18
N VAL A 220 2.39 -9.70 8.39
CA VAL A 220 2.75 -9.06 9.65
C VAL A 220 1.74 -7.98 10.05
N LEU A 221 1.39 -7.07 9.14
CA LEU A 221 0.40 -6.02 9.39
C LEU A 221 -0.98 -6.61 9.75
N THR A 222 -1.39 -7.67 9.05
CA THR A 222 -2.66 -8.33 9.31
C THR A 222 -2.66 -9.09 10.65
N LEU A 223 -1.51 -9.66 11.05
CA LEU A 223 -1.33 -10.25 12.38
C LEU A 223 -1.36 -9.17 13.48
N ILE A 224 -0.71 -8.02 13.28
CA ILE A 224 -0.81 -6.88 14.20
C ILE A 224 -2.29 -6.47 14.34
N ARG A 225 -3.03 -6.35 13.24
CA ARG A 225 -4.47 -6.03 13.26
C ARG A 225 -5.29 -7.08 14.02
N ALA A 226 -5.00 -8.36 13.82
CA ALA A 226 -5.69 -9.47 14.45
C ALA A 226 -5.45 -9.53 15.96
N LEU A 227 -4.21 -9.33 16.39
CA LEU A 227 -3.79 -9.41 17.80
C LEU A 227 -4.20 -8.17 18.60
N THR A 228 -4.10 -6.98 18.01
CA THR A 228 -4.39 -5.72 18.71
C THR A 228 -5.86 -5.33 18.65
N GLY A 229 -6.60 -5.85 17.67
CA GLY A 229 -7.97 -5.43 17.39
C GLY A 229 -8.08 -3.99 16.86
N ASN A 230 -6.96 -3.36 16.45
CA ASN A 230 -6.90 -1.94 16.14
C ASN A 230 -6.11 -1.67 14.86
N LEU A 231 -6.50 -0.61 14.14
CA LEU A 231 -5.87 -0.20 12.88
C LEU A 231 -4.66 0.71 13.08
N LEU A 232 -4.65 1.55 14.12
CA LEU A 232 -3.59 2.53 14.35
C LEU A 232 -2.18 1.92 14.37
N PRO A 233 -1.90 0.80 15.08
CA PRO A 233 -0.57 0.18 15.06
C PRO A 233 -0.12 -0.24 13.66
N CYS A 234 -1.07 -0.70 12.83
CA CYS A 234 -0.79 -1.10 11.45
C CYS A 234 -0.41 0.12 10.60
N VAL A 235 -1.18 1.21 10.70
CA VAL A 235 -0.91 2.47 9.99
C VAL A 235 0.45 3.02 10.36
N VAL A 236 0.76 3.09 11.67
CA VAL A 236 2.03 3.63 12.14
C VAL A 236 3.20 2.74 11.71
N PHE A 237 3.09 1.42 11.86
CA PHE A 237 4.16 0.51 11.45
C PHE A 237 4.41 0.60 9.94
N HIS A 238 3.35 0.59 9.13
CA HIS A 238 3.46 0.68 7.68
C HIS A 238 4.03 2.04 7.24
N PHE A 239 3.58 3.14 7.85
CA PHE A 239 4.15 4.47 7.66
C PHE A 239 5.65 4.51 7.95
N VAL A 240 6.09 3.97 9.09
CA VAL A 240 7.51 3.94 9.47
C VAL A 240 8.31 3.04 8.53
N PHE A 241 7.77 1.88 8.15
CA PHE A 241 8.40 0.95 7.23
C PHE A 241 8.67 1.61 5.87
N ASN A 242 7.64 2.20 5.25
CA ASN A 242 7.78 2.88 3.95
C ASN A 242 8.57 4.19 4.06
N GLY A 243 8.44 4.90 5.18
CA GLY A 243 9.18 6.13 5.45
C GLY A 243 10.69 5.89 5.50
N PHE A 244 11.11 4.80 6.15
CA PHE A 244 12.52 4.40 6.16
C PHE A 244 13.04 4.11 4.74
N GLN A 245 12.31 3.31 3.96
CA GLN A 245 12.68 3.02 2.56
C GLN A 245 12.75 4.30 1.71
N SER A 246 11.78 5.19 1.89
CA SER A 246 11.70 6.47 1.18
C SER A 246 12.89 7.39 1.51
N VAL A 247 13.31 7.43 2.78
CA VAL A 247 14.51 8.18 3.18
C VAL A 247 15.76 7.60 2.52
N LEU A 248 15.94 6.28 2.55
CA LEU A 248 17.08 5.62 1.90
C LEU A 248 17.11 5.89 0.40
N LEU A 249 15.96 5.74 -0.26
CA LEU A 249 15.79 6.02 -1.69
C LEU A 249 16.13 7.47 -2.05
N ILE A 250 15.74 8.43 -1.22
CA ILE A 250 16.11 9.84 -1.41
C ILE A 250 17.60 10.02 -1.18
N LEU A 251 18.19 9.46 -0.13
CA LEU A 251 19.60 9.70 0.19
C LEU A 251 20.57 8.96 -0.72
N GLN A 252 20.13 7.93 -1.44
CA GLN A 252 20.97 7.06 -2.28
C GLN A 252 22.04 7.80 -3.10
N PRO A 253 21.77 8.89 -3.85
CA PRO A 253 22.79 9.55 -4.67
C PRO A 253 23.88 10.30 -3.87
N TYR A 254 23.66 10.52 -2.58
CA TYR A 254 24.57 11.26 -1.68
C TYR A 254 25.33 10.34 -0.74
N LEU A 255 25.00 9.05 -0.72
CA LEU A 255 25.75 8.08 0.05
C LEU A 255 27.10 7.86 -0.65
N PRO A 256 28.23 7.93 0.08
CA PRO A 256 29.54 7.69 -0.50
C PRO A 256 29.63 6.20 -0.90
N VAL A 257 29.39 5.91 -2.18
CA VAL A 257 29.60 4.57 -2.74
C VAL A 257 30.74 4.65 -3.75
N ASP A 258 31.95 4.91 -3.23
CA ASP A 258 33.20 4.62 -3.94
C ASP A 258 33.57 3.15 -3.69
N LEU A 259 32.91 2.22 -4.39
CA LEU A 259 33.31 0.82 -4.40
C LEU A 259 33.10 0.23 -5.80
N ASP A 260 34.20 -0.32 -6.34
CA ASP A 260 34.37 -1.08 -7.58
C ASP A 260 33.09 -1.82 -8.06
N PRO A 261 32.71 -1.74 -9.36
CA PRO A 261 31.52 -2.40 -9.93
C PRO A 261 31.34 -3.89 -9.61
N THR A 262 32.42 -4.59 -9.24
CA THR A 262 32.37 -6.01 -8.84
C THR A 262 32.05 -6.24 -7.36
N SER A 263 32.18 -5.21 -6.52
CA SER A 263 31.85 -5.22 -5.08
C SER A 263 30.48 -4.62 -4.75
N VAL A 264 29.86 -3.96 -5.74
CA VAL A 264 28.54 -3.33 -5.64
C VAL A 264 27.44 -4.31 -5.27
N GLN A 265 27.48 -5.56 -5.77
CA GLN A 265 26.44 -6.52 -5.43
C GLN A 265 26.39 -6.81 -3.92
N SER A 266 27.51 -6.79 -3.20
CA SER A 266 27.59 -7.23 -1.80
C SER A 266 27.23 -6.14 -0.77
N PHE A 267 27.35 -4.85 -1.10
CA PHE A 267 27.12 -3.75 -0.15
C PHE A 267 25.64 -3.35 -0.04
N TYR A 268 24.87 -3.53 -1.11
CA TYR A 268 23.41 -3.32 -1.11
C TYR A 268 22.62 -4.50 -0.53
N LEU A 269 23.31 -5.53 -0.04
CA LEU A 269 22.70 -6.69 0.60
C LEU A 269 22.56 -6.54 2.12
N LEU A 270 22.91 -5.39 2.71
CA LEU A 270 22.77 -5.18 4.17
C LEU A 270 22.26 -3.79 4.58
N ASN A 271 21.81 -2.95 3.66
CA ASN A 271 21.07 -1.71 3.98
C ASN A 271 19.99 -1.42 2.93
#